data_AF-A0A3B0UQI8-F1
#
_entry.id   AF-A0A3B0UQI8-F1
#
_cell.length_a   1.000
_cell.length_b   1.000
_cell.length_c   1.000
_cell.angle_alpha   90.00
_cell.angle_beta   90.00
_cell.angle_gamma   90.00
#
_symmetry.space_group_name_H-M   'P 1'
#
loop_
_entity.id
_entity.type
_entity.pdbx_description
1 polymer ?
#
loop_
_entity_poly.entity_id
_entity_poly.type
_entity_poly.pdbx_seq_one_letter_code
_entity_poly.pdbx_strand_id
1 'polypeptide(L)'
;MIEKRDKIVGSERDCDFRIDGQIKREQSECQPGELKLSAYLFDKAGMLLGSADIGHNGKYSIEARLYRPMDVKLVVGPQIDAQQIRHSSAFSHEFSAAEWVGKAGHFKLHYDVLLPLYVWRPWFSNRICVSGHVRKVSLVDDVQKVCPVPYLKVELFDVDREACWWPWLRNWWKHLLDRPVIRVPDLLRDPPFPLPPFPGPDPAPELN
;
A
#
# COMPACT_ATOMS: atom_id res chain seq x y z
N MET A 1 -24.63 58.68 7.18
CA MET A 1 -23.26 58.51 7.71
C MET A 1 -22.67 57.30 7.02
N ILE A 2 -21.63 57.52 6.21
CA ILE A 2 -21.03 56.53 5.33
C ILE A 2 -19.92 55.84 6.12
N GLU A 3 -20.09 54.56 6.48
CA GLU A 3 -18.97 53.73 6.91
C GLU A 3 -18.39 53.02 5.69
N LYS A 4 -17.28 53.59 5.20
CA LYS A 4 -16.28 52.86 4.42
C LYS A 4 -15.79 51.70 5.29
N ARG A 5 -15.85 50.48 4.75
CA ARG A 5 -14.98 49.39 5.18
C ARG A 5 -14.14 48.94 4.00
N ASP A 6 -12.87 48.77 4.32
CA ASP A 6 -11.74 48.83 3.43
C ASP A 6 -11.75 47.74 2.37
N LYS A 7 -11.45 48.16 1.14
CA LYS A 7 -10.94 47.28 0.09
C LYS A 7 -9.60 46.73 0.58
N ILE A 8 -9.57 45.46 0.96
CA ILE A 8 -8.32 44.72 1.04
C ILE A 8 -7.88 44.46 -0.41
N VAL A 9 -7.01 45.34 -0.89
CA VAL A 9 -6.22 45.14 -2.10
C VAL A 9 -5.12 44.14 -1.74
N GLY A 10 -5.32 42.90 -2.15
CA GLY A 10 -4.32 41.84 -2.18
C GLY A 10 -4.71 40.91 -3.30
N SER A 11 -4.45 41.32 -4.55
CA SER A 11 -4.51 40.41 -5.69
C SER A 11 -3.36 39.40 -5.51
N GLU A 12 -3.61 38.34 -4.75
CA GLU A 12 -2.99 37.06 -5.08
C GLU A 12 -3.35 36.83 -6.54
N ARG A 13 -2.34 36.81 -7.40
CA ARG A 13 -2.56 36.47 -8.80
C ARG A 13 -3.05 35.03 -8.78
N ASP A 14 -4.33 34.82 -9.06
CA ASP A 14 -4.90 33.50 -9.35
C ASP A 14 -4.08 32.90 -10.49
N CYS A 15 -3.10 32.09 -10.11
CA CYS A 15 -2.29 31.33 -11.03
C CYS A 15 -2.91 29.94 -11.08
N ASP A 16 -3.29 29.54 -12.28
CA ASP A 16 -3.96 28.28 -12.53
C ASP A 16 -2.90 27.23 -12.85
N PHE A 17 -2.75 26.25 -11.97
CA PHE A 17 -1.81 25.15 -12.12
C PHE A 17 -2.58 23.86 -12.35
N ARG A 18 -2.29 23.20 -13.46
CA ARG A 18 -2.99 21.98 -13.86
C ARG A 18 -2.06 20.89 -14.33
N ILE A 19 -2.37 19.66 -13.97
CA ILE A 19 -1.69 18.47 -14.47
C ILE A 19 -2.73 17.61 -15.17
N ASP A 20 -2.55 17.42 -16.47
CA ASP A 20 -3.41 16.60 -17.31
C ASP A 20 -2.64 15.36 -17.78
N GLY A 21 -3.38 14.29 -18.11
CA GLY A 21 -2.76 13.13 -18.72
C GLY A 21 -3.68 11.94 -18.87
N GLN A 22 -3.10 10.84 -19.32
CA GLN A 22 -3.76 9.56 -19.50
C GLN A 22 -2.94 8.41 -18.92
N ILE A 23 -3.59 7.65 -18.04
CA ILE A 23 -3.07 6.40 -17.48
C ILE A 23 -3.61 5.23 -18.29
N LYS A 24 -2.71 4.47 -18.93
CA LYS A 24 -3.04 3.20 -19.58
C LYS A 24 -2.56 2.04 -18.71
N ARG A 25 -3.28 0.93 -18.73
CA ARG A 25 -2.83 -0.32 -18.07
C ARG A 25 -2.33 -1.28 -19.15
N GLU A 26 -1.23 -1.97 -18.88
CA GLU A 26 -0.64 -2.94 -19.82
C GLU A 26 -1.61 -4.07 -20.24
N GLN A 27 -2.60 -4.39 -19.41
CA GLN A 27 -3.73 -5.26 -19.78
C GLN A 27 -5.05 -4.58 -19.39
N SER A 28 -5.98 -4.49 -20.35
CA SER A 28 -7.30 -3.88 -20.20
C SER A 28 -8.38 -4.86 -19.71
N GLU A 29 -8.11 -6.17 -19.76
CA GLU A 29 -9.06 -7.24 -19.46
C GLU A 29 -9.04 -7.62 -17.98
N CYS A 30 -9.69 -6.84 -17.12
CA CYS A 30 -9.99 -7.26 -15.75
C CYS A 30 -11.35 -6.67 -15.31
N GLN A 31 -12.35 -7.53 -15.09
CA GLN A 31 -13.57 -7.23 -14.32
C GLN A 31 -14.03 -8.50 -13.60
N PRO A 32 -14.54 -8.44 -12.34
CA PRO A 32 -15.52 -7.45 -11.84
C PRO A 32 -15.11 -6.69 -10.55
N GLY A 33 -15.64 -5.46 -10.41
CA GLY A 33 -15.45 -4.57 -9.23
C GLY A 33 -14.41 -3.47 -9.41
N GLU A 34 -14.39 -2.80 -10.58
CA GLU A 34 -13.39 -1.83 -11.05
C GLU A 34 -12.72 -1.05 -9.91
N LEU A 35 -11.47 -1.43 -9.62
CA LEU A 35 -10.60 -0.68 -8.73
C LEU A 35 -10.56 0.78 -9.23
N LYS A 36 -11.22 1.67 -8.50
CA LYS A 36 -11.19 3.10 -8.76
C LYS A 36 -9.77 3.59 -8.54
N LEU A 37 -9.24 4.29 -9.52
CA LEU A 37 -7.92 4.90 -9.42
C LEU A 37 -8.09 6.40 -9.26
N SER A 38 -7.18 6.99 -8.50
CA SER A 38 -7.05 8.42 -8.38
C SER A 38 -5.58 8.81 -8.55
N ALA A 39 -5.38 10.03 -9.05
CA ALA A 39 -4.09 10.67 -9.17
C ALA A 39 -3.99 11.74 -8.09
N TYR A 40 -2.87 11.76 -7.37
CA TYR A 40 -2.59 12.64 -6.24
C TYR A 40 -1.34 13.43 -6.53
N LEU A 41 -1.37 14.73 -6.20
CA LEU A 41 -0.22 15.60 -6.35
C LEU A 41 0.26 16.05 -4.99
N PHE A 42 1.55 15.85 -4.73
CA PHE A 42 2.19 16.24 -3.48
C PHE A 42 3.34 17.22 -3.74
N ASP A 43 3.64 18.07 -2.75
CA ASP A 43 4.92 18.78 -2.71
C ASP A 43 6.05 17.88 -2.14
N LYS A 44 7.27 18.41 -2.07
CA LYS A 44 8.42 17.69 -1.46
C LYS A 44 8.25 17.37 0.03
N ALA A 45 7.45 18.16 0.76
CA ALA A 45 7.11 17.89 2.16
C ALA A 45 6.00 16.83 2.30
N GLY A 46 5.42 16.40 1.18
CA GLY A 46 4.31 15.46 1.06
C GLY A 46 2.95 16.05 1.45
N MET A 47 2.79 17.37 1.40
CA MET A 47 1.50 18.03 1.51
C MET A 47 0.70 17.79 0.23
N LEU A 48 -0.59 17.45 0.35
CA LEU A 48 -1.47 17.27 -0.80
C LEU A 48 -1.77 18.64 -1.44
N LEU A 49 -1.41 18.78 -2.71
CA LEU A 49 -1.64 19.97 -3.53
C LEU A 49 -2.94 19.87 -4.35
N GLY A 50 -3.34 18.64 -4.70
CA GLY A 50 -4.52 18.37 -5.49
C GLY A 50 -4.70 16.88 -5.74
N SER A 51 -5.90 16.48 -6.15
CA SER A 51 -6.22 15.11 -6.52
C SER A 51 -7.34 15.06 -7.53
N ALA A 52 -7.37 14.02 -8.35
CA ALA A 52 -8.45 13.78 -9.31
C ALA A 52 -8.69 12.30 -9.49
N ASP A 53 -9.95 11.93 -9.72
CA ASP A 53 -10.30 10.57 -10.10
C ASP A 53 -9.88 10.31 -11.55
N ILE A 54 -9.39 9.09 -11.81
CA ILE A 54 -9.03 8.65 -13.15
C ILE A 54 -10.29 8.04 -13.79
N GLY A 55 -10.71 8.64 -14.90
CA GLY A 55 -11.88 8.16 -15.65
C GLY A 55 -11.69 6.76 -16.22
N HIS A 56 -12.78 6.14 -16.66
CA HIS A 56 -12.80 4.82 -17.32
C HIS A 56 -11.89 4.74 -18.56
N ASN A 57 -11.65 5.87 -19.23
CA ASN A 57 -10.74 5.99 -20.37
C ASN A 57 -9.27 6.25 -19.97
N GLY A 58 -8.98 6.25 -18.67
CA GLY A 58 -7.67 6.52 -18.10
C GLY A 58 -7.31 8.00 -17.97
N LYS A 59 -8.17 8.93 -18.39
CA LYS A 59 -7.86 10.37 -18.35
C LYS A 59 -8.03 10.94 -16.95
N TYR A 60 -7.18 11.89 -16.61
CA TYR A 60 -7.25 12.65 -15.35
C TYR A 60 -6.84 14.11 -15.58
N SER A 61 -7.25 14.96 -14.63
CA SER A 61 -6.96 16.39 -14.62
C SER A 61 -6.94 16.87 -13.18
N ILE A 62 -5.75 17.19 -12.65
CA ILE A 62 -5.58 17.69 -11.29
C ILE A 62 -5.41 19.21 -11.34
N GLU A 63 -6.23 19.93 -10.59
CA GLU A 63 -5.98 21.33 -10.23
C GLU A 63 -5.06 21.36 -9.01
N ALA A 64 -3.93 22.06 -9.13
CA ALA A 64 -2.91 22.12 -8.10
C ALA A 64 -2.98 23.46 -7.34
N ARG A 65 -3.06 23.41 -6.02
CA ARG A 65 -3.04 24.59 -5.15
C ARG A 65 -1.62 25.12 -5.00
N LEU A 66 -1.19 25.92 -5.97
CA LEU A 66 0.16 26.48 -6.07
C LEU A 66 0.11 27.97 -6.39
N TYR A 67 1.12 28.71 -5.93
CA TYR A 67 1.28 30.14 -6.19
C TYR A 67 2.44 30.44 -7.15
N ARG A 68 3.30 29.44 -7.42
CA ARG A 68 4.42 29.50 -8.35
C ARG A 68 4.82 28.09 -8.81
N PRO A 69 5.49 27.94 -9.98
CA PRO A 69 6.10 26.68 -10.37
C PRO A 69 7.04 26.15 -9.29
N MET A 70 6.89 24.87 -8.96
CA MET A 70 7.75 24.18 -7.99
C MET A 70 7.82 22.68 -8.29
N ASP A 71 8.76 22.01 -7.65
CA ASP A 71 8.90 20.56 -7.76
C ASP A 71 7.70 19.87 -7.09
N VAL A 72 7.11 18.91 -7.79
CA VAL A 72 5.91 18.19 -7.34
C VAL A 72 6.02 16.71 -7.65
N LYS A 73 5.31 15.89 -6.87
CA LYS A 73 5.27 14.44 -7.04
C LYS A 73 3.85 13.99 -7.36
N LEU A 74 3.67 13.43 -8.55
CA LEU A 74 2.45 12.75 -8.95
C LEU A 74 2.50 11.31 -8.46
N VAL A 75 1.43 10.87 -7.80
CA VAL A 75 1.24 9.49 -7.34
C VAL A 75 -0.06 8.97 -7.91
N VAL A 76 -0.03 7.77 -8.50
CA VAL A 76 -1.18 7.12 -9.11
C VAL A 76 -1.40 5.78 -8.43
N GLY A 77 -2.62 5.56 -7.94
CA GLY A 77 -2.98 4.31 -7.28
C GLY A 77 -4.46 4.18 -6.98
N PRO A 78 -4.83 3.20 -6.14
CA PRO A 78 -6.20 3.02 -5.67
C PRO A 78 -6.76 4.30 -5.04
N GLN A 79 -8.06 4.53 -5.19
CA GLN A 79 -8.76 5.61 -4.53
C GLN A 79 -8.84 5.34 -3.02
N ILE A 80 -7.85 5.85 -2.28
CA ILE A 80 -7.73 5.76 -0.82
C ILE A 80 -7.41 7.14 -0.23
N ASP A 81 -7.27 7.22 1.08
CA ASP A 81 -6.88 8.46 1.76
C ASP A 81 -5.48 8.95 1.33
N ALA A 82 -5.32 10.27 1.26
CA ALA A 82 -4.09 10.91 0.79
C ALA A 82 -2.87 10.60 1.69
N GLN A 83 -3.07 10.43 3.00
CA GLN A 83 -1.98 10.03 3.90
C GLN A 83 -1.58 8.57 3.64
N GLN A 84 -2.55 7.69 3.40
CA GLN A 84 -2.27 6.29 3.11
C GLN A 84 -1.52 6.11 1.79
N ILE A 85 -1.96 6.78 0.72
CA ILE A 85 -1.30 6.66 -0.59
C ILE A 85 0.13 7.25 -0.57
N ARG A 86 0.36 8.31 0.22
CA ARG A 86 1.68 8.92 0.41
C ARG A 86 2.71 7.93 0.96
N HIS A 87 2.31 7.05 1.87
CA HIS A 87 3.16 6.03 2.46
C HIS A 87 3.15 4.69 1.71
N SER A 88 2.46 4.62 0.57
CA SER A 88 2.34 3.41 -0.22
C SER A 88 3.47 3.25 -1.23
N SER A 89 3.62 2.03 -1.75
CA SER A 89 4.49 1.73 -2.90
C SER A 89 3.77 1.97 -4.24
N ALA A 90 2.80 2.88 -4.30
CA ALA A 90 2.07 3.20 -5.53
C ALA A 90 3.00 3.83 -6.57
N PHE A 91 2.56 3.82 -7.83
CA PHE A 91 3.33 4.42 -8.90
C PHE A 91 3.54 5.91 -8.62
N SER A 92 4.76 6.41 -8.81
CA SER A 92 5.04 7.84 -8.66
C SER A 92 5.98 8.38 -9.71
N HIS A 93 5.78 9.64 -10.06
CA HIS A 93 6.64 10.40 -10.95
C HIS A 93 6.87 11.79 -10.35
N GLU A 94 8.08 12.32 -10.50
CA GLU A 94 8.47 13.63 -9.97
C GLU A 94 8.70 14.59 -11.12
N PHE A 95 8.12 15.79 -11.01
CA PHE A 95 8.34 16.90 -11.92
C PHE A 95 9.17 17.96 -11.24
N SER A 96 10.08 18.56 -11.99
CA SER A 96 10.82 19.74 -11.57
C SER A 96 10.03 21.03 -11.86
N ALA A 97 10.37 22.09 -11.13
CA ALA A 97 9.81 23.42 -11.32
C ALA A 97 10.00 23.96 -12.77
N ALA A 98 11.04 23.49 -13.46
CA ALA A 98 11.38 23.91 -14.82
C ALA A 98 10.49 23.27 -15.90
N GLU A 99 9.79 22.18 -15.58
CA GLU A 99 8.93 21.47 -16.53
C GLU A 99 7.56 22.12 -16.69
N TRP A 100 7.18 23.03 -15.79
CA TRP A 100 5.92 23.76 -15.90
C TRP A 100 5.90 24.64 -17.15
N VAL A 101 5.03 24.30 -18.10
CA VAL A 101 4.84 25.08 -19.32
C VAL A 101 3.66 26.02 -19.13
N GLY A 102 3.90 27.32 -19.23
CA GLY A 102 2.85 28.30 -19.01
C GLY A 102 3.16 29.69 -19.53
N LYS A 103 2.10 30.44 -19.88
CA LYS A 103 2.15 31.88 -20.19
C LYS A 103 1.01 32.57 -19.46
N ALA A 104 1.26 33.78 -18.98
CA ALA A 104 0.25 34.66 -18.38
C ALA A 104 -0.53 34.04 -17.19
N GLY A 105 0.15 33.31 -16.30
CA GLY A 105 -0.46 32.81 -15.05
C GLY A 105 -1.15 31.45 -15.16
N HIS A 106 -1.21 30.85 -16.35
CA HIS A 106 -1.67 29.47 -16.53
C HIS A 106 -0.46 28.55 -16.77
N PHE A 107 -0.27 27.57 -15.91
CA PHE A 107 0.83 26.61 -15.96
C PHE A 107 0.29 25.20 -16.05
N LYS A 108 0.87 24.41 -16.96
CA LYS A 108 0.44 23.04 -17.21
C LYS A 108 1.61 22.07 -17.22
N LEU A 109 1.37 20.89 -16.67
CA LEU A 109 2.16 19.68 -16.88
C LEU A 109 1.29 18.66 -17.60
N HIS A 110 1.92 17.87 -18.48
CA HIS A 110 1.26 16.79 -19.19
C HIS A 110 2.02 15.49 -18.97
N TYR A 111 1.33 14.44 -18.54
CA TYR A 111 1.98 13.15 -18.29
C TYR A 111 1.09 11.96 -18.59
N ASP A 112 1.43 11.28 -19.67
CA ASP A 112 0.84 10.01 -20.06
C ASP A 112 1.76 8.87 -19.60
N VAL A 113 1.18 7.83 -18.98
CA VAL A 113 1.94 6.68 -18.52
C VAL A 113 1.21 5.37 -18.76
N LEU A 114 1.98 4.36 -19.13
CA LEU A 114 1.57 2.97 -19.12
C LEU A 114 1.97 2.36 -17.77
N LEU A 115 0.99 1.99 -16.94
CA LEU A 115 1.23 1.27 -15.70
C LEU A 115 1.56 -0.20 -16.02
N PRO A 116 2.78 -0.66 -15.69
CA PRO A 116 3.17 -2.05 -15.88
C PRO A 116 2.36 -2.98 -15.00
N LEU A 117 2.12 -4.20 -15.46
CA LEU A 117 1.31 -5.20 -14.77
C LEU A 117 1.78 -5.47 -13.32
N TYR A 118 3.09 -5.49 -13.08
CA TYR A 118 3.65 -5.72 -11.75
C TYR A 118 3.39 -4.58 -10.75
N VAL A 119 3.05 -3.37 -11.23
CA VAL A 119 2.73 -2.21 -10.39
C VAL A 119 1.28 -2.23 -9.94
N TRP A 120 0.35 -2.46 -10.88
CA TRP A 120 -1.08 -2.28 -10.59
C TRP A 120 -1.81 -3.58 -10.24
N ARG A 121 -1.34 -4.75 -10.67
CA ARG A 121 -1.96 -6.05 -10.35
C ARG A 121 -2.04 -6.35 -8.84
N PRO A 122 -1.05 -5.96 -8.01
CA PRO A 122 -1.15 -6.14 -6.55
C PRO A 122 -2.27 -5.36 -5.88
N TRP A 123 -2.84 -4.34 -6.54
CA TRP A 123 -3.94 -3.55 -5.98
C TRP A 123 -5.29 -4.28 -6.00
N PHE A 124 -5.39 -5.38 -6.75
CA PHE A 124 -6.58 -6.21 -6.77
C PHE A 124 -6.55 -7.22 -5.63
N SER A 125 -7.71 -7.51 -5.06
CA SER A 125 -7.88 -8.62 -4.13
C SER A 125 -7.48 -9.93 -4.79
N ASN A 126 -6.29 -10.43 -4.45
CA ASN A 126 -5.79 -11.71 -4.92
C ASN A 126 -6.18 -12.80 -3.91
N ARG A 127 -6.69 -13.93 -4.40
CA ARG A 127 -6.87 -15.12 -3.56
C ARG A 127 -5.53 -15.83 -3.43
N ILE A 128 -5.04 -15.99 -2.21
CA ILE A 128 -3.76 -16.65 -1.92
C ILE A 128 -4.09 -18.01 -1.26
N CYS A 129 -3.53 -19.09 -1.80
CA CYS A 129 -3.62 -20.42 -1.21
C CYS A 129 -2.37 -20.70 -0.40
N VAL A 130 -2.52 -20.86 0.92
CA VAL A 130 -1.45 -21.32 1.81
C VAL A 130 -1.63 -22.82 2.05
N SER A 131 -0.62 -23.62 1.72
CA SER A 131 -0.60 -25.06 2.00
C SER A 131 0.56 -25.43 2.91
N GLY A 132 0.29 -26.25 3.91
CA GLY A 132 1.27 -26.70 4.89
C GLY A 132 0.83 -27.99 5.56
N HIS A 133 1.78 -28.72 6.12
CA HIS A 133 1.52 -29.93 6.90
C HIS A 133 2.09 -29.75 8.31
N VAL A 134 1.24 -29.91 9.33
CA VAL A 134 1.68 -29.92 10.73
C VAL A 134 1.67 -31.34 11.23
N ARG A 135 2.78 -31.79 11.81
CA ARG A 135 2.94 -33.13 12.39
C ARG A 135 3.46 -32.97 13.81
N LYS A 136 2.82 -33.63 14.78
CA LYS A 136 3.37 -33.81 16.11
C LYS A 136 4.25 -35.05 16.09
N VAL A 137 5.54 -34.89 16.35
CA VAL A 137 6.48 -36.00 16.53
C VAL A 137 6.73 -36.16 18.02
N SER A 138 6.43 -37.34 18.56
CA SER A 138 6.84 -37.71 19.92
C SER A 138 7.86 -38.83 19.87
N LEU A 139 8.82 -38.79 20.79
CA LEU A 139 9.72 -39.91 21.05
C LEU A 139 9.14 -40.67 22.24
N VAL A 140 8.81 -41.94 22.02
CA VAL A 140 8.40 -42.89 23.06
C VAL A 140 9.27 -44.12 22.87
N ASP A 141 10.08 -44.46 23.87
CA ASP A 141 11.02 -45.58 23.85
C ASP A 141 11.98 -45.57 22.64
N ASP A 142 12.59 -44.42 22.36
CA ASP A 142 13.47 -44.18 21.20
C ASP A 142 12.84 -44.38 19.81
N VAL A 143 11.53 -44.66 19.75
CA VAL A 143 10.76 -44.75 18.50
C VAL A 143 10.00 -43.45 18.26
N GLN A 144 10.23 -42.83 17.11
CA GLN A 144 9.45 -41.68 16.67
C GLN A 144 8.03 -42.11 16.32
N LYS A 145 7.03 -41.58 17.02
CA LYS A 145 5.62 -41.72 16.69
C LYS A 145 5.07 -40.40 16.14
N VAL A 146 4.37 -40.49 15.02
CA VAL A 146 3.64 -39.36 14.43
C VAL A 146 2.23 -39.38 14.99
N CYS A 147 1.83 -38.32 15.69
CA CYS A 147 0.48 -38.17 16.23
C CYS A 147 -0.33 -37.17 15.39
N PRO A 148 -1.62 -37.44 15.14
CA PRO A 148 -2.51 -36.46 14.50
C PRO A 148 -2.65 -35.23 15.41
N VAL A 149 -2.72 -34.05 14.80
CA VAL A 149 -2.93 -32.77 15.49
C VAL A 149 -4.41 -32.42 15.36
N PRO A 150 -5.23 -32.54 16.43
CA PRO A 150 -6.68 -32.40 16.31
C PRO A 150 -7.13 -30.94 16.10
N TYR A 151 -6.34 -29.97 16.56
CA TYR A 151 -6.64 -28.55 16.41
C TYR A 151 -5.37 -27.80 15.99
N LEU A 152 -5.44 -27.11 14.86
CA LEU A 152 -4.38 -26.24 14.37
C LEU A 152 -4.96 -24.84 14.16
N LYS A 153 -4.39 -23.85 14.83
CA LYS A 153 -4.59 -22.44 14.49
C LYS A 153 -3.46 -22.01 13.58
N VAL A 154 -3.78 -21.55 12.38
CA VAL A 154 -2.82 -20.93 11.47
C VAL A 154 -3.09 -19.43 11.50
N GLU A 155 -2.09 -18.67 11.93
CA GLU A 155 -2.11 -17.21 11.86
C GLU A 155 -1.14 -16.78 10.76
N LEU A 156 -1.64 -16.00 9.81
CA LEU A 156 -0.86 -15.46 8.69
C LEU A 156 -0.49 -14.03 9.04
N PHE A 157 0.80 -13.80 9.28
CA PHE A 157 1.34 -12.47 9.52
C PHE A 157 2.18 -12.07 8.31
N ASP A 158 1.88 -10.88 7.79
CA ASP A 158 2.58 -10.20 6.68
C ASP A 158 2.86 -11.10 5.46
N VAL A 159 1.94 -11.09 4.49
CA VAL A 159 2.12 -11.84 3.25
C VAL A 159 3.08 -11.06 2.36
N ASP A 160 4.37 -11.34 2.52
CA ASP A 160 5.38 -10.88 1.57
C ASP A 160 4.96 -11.31 0.15
N ARG A 161 5.01 -10.37 -0.79
CA ARG A 161 4.43 -10.50 -2.14
C ARG A 161 5.14 -11.53 -3.03
N GLU A 162 6.04 -12.32 -2.46
CA GLU A 162 6.78 -13.41 -3.10
C GLU A 162 5.85 -14.45 -3.75
N ALA A 163 4.61 -14.60 -3.27
CA ALA A 163 3.61 -15.47 -3.88
C ALA A 163 3.25 -15.09 -5.34
N CYS A 164 3.41 -13.83 -5.77
CA CYS A 164 3.21 -13.41 -7.16
C CYS A 164 4.22 -14.05 -8.13
N TRP A 165 5.35 -14.51 -7.61
CA TRP A 165 6.43 -15.15 -8.38
C TRP A 165 6.33 -16.67 -8.35
N TRP A 166 5.32 -17.25 -7.69
CA TRP A 166 5.13 -18.69 -7.54
C TRP A 166 5.18 -19.48 -8.86
N PRO A 167 4.61 -19.00 -9.99
CA PRO A 167 4.74 -19.69 -11.27
C PRO A 167 6.20 -19.79 -11.76
N TRP A 168 7.03 -18.80 -11.48
CA TRP A 168 8.47 -18.78 -11.81
C TRP A 168 9.29 -19.58 -10.81
N LEU A 169 8.99 -19.43 -9.52
CA LEU A 169 9.62 -20.16 -8.41
C LEU A 169 9.36 -21.68 -8.46
N ARG A 170 8.24 -22.12 -9.04
CA ARG A 170 7.94 -23.55 -9.28
C ARG A 170 9.02 -24.24 -10.13
N ASN A 171 9.65 -23.52 -11.05
CA ASN A 171 10.75 -24.05 -11.87
C ASN A 171 12.08 -24.14 -11.08
N TRP A 172 12.14 -23.50 -9.92
CA TRP A 172 13.29 -23.47 -9.02
C TRP A 172 13.06 -24.33 -7.78
N TRP A 173 12.19 -25.34 -7.89
CA TRP A 173 11.83 -26.26 -6.80
C TRP A 173 13.04 -26.80 -6.04
N LYS A 174 14.13 -27.10 -6.74
CA LYS A 174 15.42 -27.55 -6.16
C LYS A 174 16.06 -26.57 -5.17
N HIS A 175 15.79 -25.27 -5.30
CA HIS A 175 16.27 -24.22 -4.39
C HIS A 175 15.27 -23.89 -3.28
N LEU A 176 14.00 -24.31 -3.43
CA LEU A 176 12.94 -24.12 -2.43
C LEU A 176 12.81 -25.28 -1.43
N LEU A 177 13.59 -26.36 -1.62
CA LEU A 177 13.59 -27.53 -0.75
C LEU A 177 14.36 -27.31 0.56
N ASP A 178 15.20 -26.29 0.63
CA ASP A 178 15.84 -25.82 1.88
C ASP A 178 14.86 -24.97 2.70
N ARG A 179 13.64 -25.50 2.94
CA ARG A 179 12.73 -24.88 3.89
C ARG A 179 13.27 -25.15 5.29
N PRO A 180 13.62 -24.13 6.09
CA PRO A 180 14.04 -24.35 7.45
C PRO A 180 12.92 -25.06 8.20
N VAL A 181 13.19 -26.28 8.67
CA VAL A 181 12.32 -26.97 9.63
C VAL A 181 12.59 -26.33 10.99
N ILE A 182 11.84 -25.28 11.29
CA ILE A 182 11.93 -24.62 12.59
C ILE A 182 11.11 -25.46 13.57
N ARG A 183 11.75 -26.01 14.61
CA ARG A 183 11.01 -26.74 15.63
C ARG A 183 10.31 -25.72 16.52
N VAL A 184 9.04 -25.97 16.85
CA VAL A 184 8.26 -25.10 17.75
C VAL A 184 9.00 -24.80 19.07
N PRO A 185 9.74 -25.74 19.70
CA PRO A 185 10.57 -25.42 20.87
C PRO A 185 11.65 -24.36 20.60
N ASP A 186 12.20 -24.29 19.38
CA ASP A 186 13.22 -23.30 19.01
C ASP A 186 12.60 -21.90 18.81
N LEU A 187 11.34 -21.81 18.37
CA LEU A 187 10.56 -20.56 18.30
C LEU A 187 10.16 -20.01 19.67
N LEU A 188 10.03 -20.89 20.66
CA LEU A 188 9.62 -20.54 22.02
C LEU A 188 10.80 -20.22 22.95
N ARG A 189 12.05 -20.41 22.50
CA ARG A 189 13.25 -20.10 23.30
C ARG A 189 13.47 -18.60 23.48
N ASP A 190 13.17 -17.80 22.46
CA ASP A 190 13.24 -16.34 22.49
C ASP A 190 11.91 -15.74 22.00
N PRO A 191 10.87 -15.68 22.84
CA PRO A 191 9.63 -15.02 22.46
C PRO A 191 9.92 -13.53 22.21
N PRO A 192 9.52 -12.96 21.06
CA PRO A 192 9.79 -11.55 20.73
C PRO A 192 9.12 -10.56 21.69
N PHE A 193 8.19 -11.05 22.51
CA PHE A 193 7.49 -10.29 23.53
C PHE A 193 7.57 -11.05 24.86
N PRO A 194 7.90 -10.40 25.98
CA PRO A 194 7.83 -11.03 27.29
C PRO A 194 6.38 -11.47 27.55
N LEU A 195 6.19 -12.72 27.98
CA LEU A 195 4.89 -13.21 28.41
C LEU A 195 4.40 -12.35 29.58
N PRO A 196 3.14 -11.87 29.57
CA PRO A 196 2.57 -11.25 30.76
C PRO A 196 2.67 -12.24 31.93
N PRO A 197 2.94 -11.76 33.16
CA PRO A 197 3.00 -12.64 34.32
C PRO A 197 1.68 -13.40 34.45
N PHE A 198 1.77 -14.69 34.79
CA PHE A 198 0.58 -15.49 35.07
C PHE A 198 -0.30 -14.75 36.10
N PRO A 199 -1.62 -14.66 35.88
CA PRO A 199 -2.51 -14.14 36.90
C PRO A 199 -2.30 -14.95 38.18
N GLY A 200 -2.17 -14.23 39.31
CA GLY A 200 -2.06 -14.87 40.61
C GLY A 200 -3.27 -15.75 40.89
N PRO A 201 -3.14 -16.75 41.79
CA PRO A 201 -4.26 -17.60 42.17
C PRO A 201 -5.45 -16.76 42.61
N ASP A 202 -6.66 -17.16 42.17
CA ASP A 202 -7.89 -16.50 42.59
C ASP A 202 -7.98 -16.49 44.12
N PRO A 203 -8.38 -15.36 44.74
CA PRO A 203 -8.54 -15.30 46.18
C PRO A 203 -9.56 -16.34 46.63
N ALA A 204 -9.23 -17.05 47.71
CA ALA A 204 -10.13 -18.03 48.28
C ALA A 204 -11.47 -17.38 48.66
N PRO A 205 -12.61 -18.06 48.43
CA PRO A 205 -13.90 -17.51 48.81
C PRO A 205 -13.94 -17.29 50.33
N GLU A 206 -14.37 -16.11 50.75
CA GLU A 206 -14.58 -15.81 52.17
C GLU A 206 -15.75 -16.66 52.69
N LEU A 207 -15.44 -17.55 53.63
CA LEU A 207 -16.43 -18.32 54.37
C LEU A 207 -17.04 -17.41 55.44
N ASN A 208 -18.26 -16.93 55.20
CA ASN A 208 -19.15 -16.35 56.23
C ASN A 208 -20.00 -17.43 56.87
#